data_AF-A0A7X8QR19-F1
#
_entry.id   AF-A0A7X8QR19-F1
#
_cell.length_a   1.000
_cell.length_b   1.000
_cell.length_c   1.000
_cell.angle_alpha   90.00
_cell.angle_beta   90.00
_cell.angle_gamma   90.00
#
_symmetry.space_group_name_H-M   'P 1'
#
loop_
_entity.id
_entity.type
_entity.pdbx_description
1 polymer ?
#
loop_
_entity_poly.entity_id
_entity_poly.type
_entity_poly.pdbx_seq_one_letter_code
_entity_poly.pdbx_strand_id
1 'polypeptide(L)'
;MDANLNYEELLEQRSKSVDNILNNLKSWDGELDSGLEIIGLNQEEIDKIDTLNLQLSRFPHAQNEEYIETIKEIIKEQKKFQDTIKKQKEFLIESMQQLNKKDKVIKNYIHTSKNSLFIDKDVK
;
A
#
# COMPACT_ATOMS: atom_id res chain seq x y z
N MET A 1 3.02 19.37 -40.22
CA MET A 1 4.11 19.11 -39.25
C MET A 1 3.58 19.02 -37.81
N ASP A 2 2.56 19.80 -37.44
CA ASP A 2 2.04 19.85 -36.05
C ASP A 2 1.41 18.57 -35.48
N ALA A 3 0.74 17.74 -36.29
CA ALA A 3 0.06 16.55 -35.79
C ALA A 3 1.02 15.46 -35.27
N ASN A 4 2.23 15.37 -35.83
CA ASN A 4 3.26 14.42 -35.40
C ASN A 4 3.96 14.88 -34.12
N LEU A 5 4.20 16.20 -33.98
CA LEU A 5 4.82 16.78 -32.79
C LEU A 5 3.93 16.57 -31.55
N ASN A 6 2.62 16.78 -31.70
CA ASN A 6 1.64 16.55 -30.64
C ASN A 6 1.54 15.06 -30.26
N TYR A 7 1.64 14.15 -31.23
CA TYR A 7 1.61 12.71 -30.96
C TYR A 7 2.83 12.23 -30.15
N GLU A 8 4.03 12.66 -30.52
CA GLU A 8 5.26 12.30 -29.80
C GLU A 8 5.25 12.86 -28.37
N GLU A 9 4.78 14.09 -28.18
CA GLU A 9 4.65 14.71 -26.86
C GLU A 9 3.69 13.93 -25.94
N LEU A 10 2.54 13.49 -26.48
CA LEU A 10 1.58 12.67 -25.71
C LEU A 10 2.16 11.31 -25.31
N LEU A 11 2.98 10.70 -26.17
CA LEU A 11 3.67 9.44 -25.84
C LEU A 11 4.73 9.64 -24.76
N GLU A 12 5.51 10.71 -24.84
CA GLU A 12 6.52 11.06 -23.85
C GLU A 12 5.89 11.31 -22.48
N GLN A 13 4.81 12.10 -22.44
CA GLN A 13 4.06 12.35 -21.20
C GLN A 13 3.54 11.06 -20.58
N ARG A 14 3.01 10.14 -21.40
CA ARG A 14 2.51 8.85 -20.91
C ARG A 14 3.66 7.98 -20.37
N SER A 15 4.80 7.95 -21.07
CA SER A 15 5.98 7.23 -20.60
C SER A 15 6.44 7.74 -19.24
N LYS A 16 6.52 9.07 -19.10
CA LYS A 16 6.89 9.72 -17.84
C LYS A 16 5.94 9.38 -16.69
N SER A 17 4.63 9.33 -16.94
CA SER A 17 3.67 8.92 -15.92
C SER A 17 3.86 7.47 -15.48
N VAL A 18 4.15 6.57 -16.43
CA VAL A 18 4.46 5.17 -16.11
C VAL A 18 5.76 5.06 -15.31
N ASP A 19 6.80 5.79 -15.68
CA ASP A 19 8.07 5.82 -14.95
C ASP A 19 7.91 6.38 -13.54
N ASN A 20 7.09 7.42 -13.37
CA ASN A 20 6.76 7.97 -12.05
C ASN A 20 6.09 6.92 -11.16
N ILE A 21 5.11 6.18 -11.67
CA ILE A 21 4.45 5.09 -10.92
C ILE A 21 5.47 4.04 -10.48
N LEU A 22 6.35 3.63 -11.39
CA LEU A 22 7.37 2.63 -11.10
C LEU A 22 8.35 3.12 -10.04
N ASN A 23 8.79 4.38 -10.14
CA ASN A 23 9.70 5.00 -9.18
C ASN A 23 9.07 5.11 -7.80
N ASN A 24 7.83 5.58 -7.71
CA ASN A 24 7.09 5.67 -6.44
C ASN A 24 6.99 4.29 -5.75
N LEU A 25 6.70 3.23 -6.52
CA LEU A 25 6.65 1.86 -5.98
C LEU A 25 8.03 1.36 -5.54
N LYS A 26 9.09 1.64 -6.32
CA LYS A 26 10.47 1.22 -6.00
C LYS A 26 11.08 2.00 -4.83
N SER A 27 10.67 3.26 -4.63
CA SER A 27 11.17 4.13 -3.56
C SER A 27 10.44 3.96 -2.24
N TRP A 28 9.41 3.11 -2.18
CA TRP A 28 8.67 2.88 -0.94
C TRP A 28 9.57 2.30 0.15
N ASP A 29 9.53 2.91 1.33
CA ASP A 29 10.24 2.46 2.53
C ASP A 29 9.60 1.25 3.22
N GLY A 30 8.40 0.86 2.79
CA GLY A 30 7.64 -0.23 3.38
C GLY A 30 6.75 0.18 4.55
N GLU A 31 6.65 1.45 4.92
CA GLU A 31 5.79 1.93 6.01
C GLU A 31 4.33 2.19 5.54
N LEU A 32 3.38 2.14 6.47
CA LEU A 32 1.95 2.32 6.14
C LEU A 32 1.63 3.76 5.71
N ASP A 33 2.20 4.75 6.42
CA ASP A 33 1.89 6.16 6.19
C ASP A 33 2.41 6.62 4.82
N SER A 34 3.66 6.30 4.49
CA SER A 34 4.24 6.49 3.15
C SER A 34 3.52 5.66 2.08
N GLY A 35 3.01 4.47 2.44
CA GLY A 35 2.23 3.64 1.55
C GLY A 35 0.93 4.30 1.10
N LEU A 36 0.24 5.01 2.01
CA LEU A 36 -0.95 5.80 1.66
C LEU A 36 -0.63 6.94 0.70
N GLU A 37 0.49 7.63 0.92
CA GLU A 37 0.97 8.69 0.02
C GLU A 37 1.25 8.13 -1.38
N ILE A 38 1.94 7.00 -1.49
CA ILE A 38 2.24 6.33 -2.76
C ILE A 38 0.96 5.93 -3.50
N ILE A 39 -0.06 5.44 -2.79
CA ILE A 39 -1.36 5.12 -3.40
C ILE A 39 -1.98 6.38 -4.01
N GLY A 40 -1.95 7.50 -3.30
CA GLY A 40 -2.46 8.79 -3.79
C GLY A 40 -1.70 9.28 -5.02
N LEU A 41 -0.37 9.35 -4.95
CA LEU A 41 0.49 9.78 -6.06
C LEU A 41 0.30 8.92 -7.30
N ASN A 42 0.22 7.60 -7.13
CA ASN A 42 0.04 6.70 -8.27
C ASN A 42 -1.36 6.79 -8.86
N GLN A 43 -2.39 7.09 -8.07
CA GLN A 43 -3.74 7.32 -8.60
C GLN A 43 -3.75 8.54 -9.53
N GLU A 44 -3.10 9.63 -9.15
CA GLU A 44 -2.99 10.83 -10.00
C GLU A 44 -2.30 10.52 -11.34
N GLU A 45 -1.23 9.72 -11.32
CA GLU A 45 -0.54 9.30 -12.55
C GLU A 45 -1.38 8.35 -13.41
N ILE A 46 -2.17 7.45 -12.80
CA ILE A 46 -3.10 6.58 -13.52
C ILE A 46 -4.18 7.40 -14.22
N ASP A 47 -4.76 8.39 -13.53
CA ASP A 47 -5.79 9.26 -14.10
C ASP A 47 -5.23 10.08 -15.29
N LYS A 48 -3.97 10.52 -15.21
CA LYS A 48 -3.25 11.15 -16.33
C LYS A 48 -3.10 10.17 -17.51
N ILE A 49 -2.66 8.94 -17.25
CA ILE A 49 -2.51 7.90 -18.29
C ILE A 49 -3.84 7.63 -18.99
N ASP A 50 -4.96 7.53 -18.26
CA ASP A 50 -6.28 7.31 -18.84
C ASP A 50 -6.67 8.47 -19.78
N THR A 51 -6.43 9.71 -19.35
CA THR A 51 -6.66 10.90 -20.17
C THR A 51 -5.80 10.88 -21.44
N LEU A 52 -4.51 10.56 -21.30
CA LEU A 52 -3.57 10.47 -22.43
C LEU A 52 -3.96 9.34 -23.38
N ASN A 53 -4.41 8.19 -22.88
CA ASN A 53 -4.87 7.07 -23.69
C ASN A 53 -6.12 7.43 -24.51
N LEU A 54 -7.05 8.21 -23.96
CA LEU A 54 -8.19 8.73 -24.71
C LEU A 54 -7.75 9.66 -25.84
N GLN A 55 -6.74 10.51 -25.62
CA GLN A 55 -6.19 11.39 -26.66
C GLN A 55 -5.42 10.59 -27.73
N LEU A 56 -4.65 9.60 -27.30
CA LEU A 56 -3.86 8.70 -28.14
C LEU A 56 -4.70 7.67 -28.92
N SER A 57 -5.94 7.42 -28.51
CA SER A 57 -6.86 6.47 -29.17
C SER A 57 -7.09 6.76 -30.66
N ARG A 58 -6.83 8.00 -31.08
CA ARG A 58 -6.94 8.47 -32.47
C ARG A 58 -5.77 8.03 -33.35
N PHE A 59 -4.70 7.50 -32.75
CA PHE A 59 -3.46 7.16 -33.43
C PHE A 59 -3.23 5.65 -33.45
N PRO A 60 -3.12 5.02 -34.64
CA PRO A 60 -2.66 3.65 -34.74
C PRO A 60 -1.17 3.61 -34.38
N HIS A 61 -0.79 2.77 -33.41
CA HIS A 61 0.61 2.54 -32.92
C HIS A 61 1.02 3.28 -31.64
N ALA A 62 0.06 3.66 -30.80
CA ALA A 62 0.35 4.28 -29.51
C ALA A 62 1.04 3.35 -28.49
N GLN A 63 1.29 2.06 -28.76
CA GLN A 63 1.97 1.17 -27.81
C GLN A 63 3.30 0.70 -28.39
N ASN A 64 4.40 0.98 -27.67
CA ASN A 64 5.72 0.44 -27.96
C ASN A 64 6.07 -0.68 -26.96
N GLU A 65 7.06 -1.50 -27.31
CA GLU A 65 7.47 -2.67 -26.49
C GLU A 65 8.02 -2.25 -25.11
N GLU A 66 8.75 -1.14 -25.06
CA GLU A 66 9.28 -0.57 -23.81
C GLU A 66 8.18 -0.24 -22.81
N TYR A 67 7.12 0.45 -23.24
CA TYR A 67 5.95 0.74 -22.39
C TYR A 67 5.33 -0.55 -21.83
N ILE A 68 5.22 -1.60 -22.63
CA ILE A 68 4.65 -2.88 -22.20
C ILE A 68 5.54 -3.53 -21.12
N GLU A 69 6.86 -3.50 -21.28
CA GLU A 69 7.79 -4.02 -20.28
C GLU A 69 7.72 -3.22 -18.97
N THR A 70 7.67 -1.89 -19.03
CA THR A 70 7.55 -1.06 -17.83
C THR A 70 6.23 -1.33 -17.09
N ILE A 71 5.12 -1.52 -17.81
CA ILE A 71 3.84 -1.92 -17.21
C ILE A 71 3.94 -3.29 -16.51
N LYS A 72 4.64 -4.27 -17.10
CA LYS A 72 4.88 -5.57 -16.45
C LYS A 72 5.68 -5.41 -15.16
N GLU A 73 6.70 -4.55 -15.15
CA GLU A 73 7.46 -4.24 -13.94
C GLU A 73 6.56 -3.60 -12.87
N ILE A 74 5.74 -2.63 -13.24
CA ILE A 74 4.78 -1.99 -12.32
C ILE A 74 3.86 -3.04 -11.69
N ILE A 75 3.28 -3.94 -12.49
CA ILE A 75 2.39 -5.00 -11.98
C ILE A 75 3.14 -5.89 -10.96
N LYS A 76 4.42 -6.19 -11.21
CA LYS A 76 5.24 -6.99 -10.30
C LYS A 76 5.50 -6.26 -8.99
N GLU A 77 5.89 -4.98 -9.04
CA GLU A 77 6.16 -4.19 -7.82
C GLU A 77 4.86 -3.90 -7.05
N GLN A 78 3.75 -3.65 -7.74
CA GLN A 78 2.44 -3.44 -7.11
C GLN A 78 1.97 -4.69 -6.34
N LYS A 79 2.23 -5.89 -6.85
CA LYS A 79 1.94 -7.13 -6.10
C LYS A 79 2.73 -7.22 -4.81
N LYS A 80 4.03 -6.92 -4.84
CA LYS A 80 4.87 -6.88 -3.63
C LYS A 80 4.36 -5.84 -2.64
N PHE A 81 4.02 -4.66 -3.13
CA PHE A 81 3.43 -3.58 -2.33
C PHE A 81 2.17 -4.04 -1.61
N GLN A 82 1.23 -4.64 -2.34
CA GLN A 82 -0.02 -5.18 -1.78
C GLN A 82 0.23 -6.28 -0.74
N ASP A 83 1.17 -7.19 -1.00
CA ASP A 83 1.49 -8.27 -0.07
C ASP A 83 2.10 -7.73 1.24
N THR A 84 2.94 -6.71 1.17
CA THR A 84 3.50 -6.06 2.36
C THR A 84 2.41 -5.38 3.19
N ILE A 85 1.51 -4.61 2.56
CA ILE A 85 0.39 -3.97 3.26
C ILE A 85 -0.52 -5.01 3.92
N LYS A 86 -0.81 -6.13 3.24
CA LYS A 86 -1.59 -7.23 3.83
C LYS A 86 -0.95 -7.79 5.09
N LYS A 87 0.37 -8.05 5.05
CA LYS A 87 1.11 -8.56 6.22
C LYS A 87 1.09 -7.57 7.39
N GLN A 88 1.25 -6.28 7.11
CA GLN A 88 1.18 -5.24 8.15
C GLN A 88 -0.21 -5.16 8.78
N LYS A 89 -1.27 -5.28 7.97
CA LYS A 89 -2.64 -5.37 8.47
C LYS A 89 -2.84 -6.59 9.38
N GLU A 90 -2.35 -7.76 8.98
CA GLU A 90 -2.42 -8.98 9.79
C GLU A 90 -1.69 -8.81 11.12
N PHE A 91 -0.47 -8.27 11.10
CA PHE A 91 0.31 -7.97 12.30
C PHE A 91 -0.42 -7.01 13.26
N LEU A 92 -1.06 -5.97 12.72
CA LEU A 92 -1.84 -5.02 13.52
C LEU A 92 -3.02 -5.70 14.20
N ILE A 93 -3.75 -6.54 13.47
CA ILE A 93 -4.89 -7.31 14.01
C ILE A 93 -4.42 -8.24 15.15
N GLU A 94 -3.32 -8.97 14.95
CA GLU A 94 -2.76 -9.84 15.98
C GLU A 94 -2.32 -9.06 17.21
N SER A 95 -1.67 -7.92 17.02
CA SER A 95 -1.23 -7.03 18.10
C SER A 95 -2.42 -6.51 18.92
N MET A 96 -3.50 -6.10 18.25
CA MET A 96 -4.74 -5.69 18.92
C MET A 96 -5.38 -6.85 19.72
N GLN A 97 -5.37 -8.07 19.18
CA GLN A 97 -5.85 -9.24 19.91
C GLN A 97 -5.01 -9.55 21.16
N GLN A 98 -3.69 -9.39 21.08
CA GLN A 98 -2.79 -9.57 22.22
C GLN A 98 -3.03 -8.52 23.31
N LEU A 99 -3.21 -7.25 22.94
CA LEU A 99 -3.57 -6.18 23.89
C LEU A 99 -4.90 -6.49 24.59
N ASN A 100 -5.92 -6.89 23.84
CA ASN A 100 -7.22 -7.28 24.41
C ASN A 100 -7.12 -8.48 25.37
N LYS A 101 -6.25 -9.46 25.08
CA LYS A 101 -5.98 -10.58 26.00
C LYS A 101 -5.27 -10.10 27.26
N LYS A 102 -4.27 -9.22 27.13
CA LYS A 102 -3.55 -8.63 28.27
C LYS A 102 -4.49 -7.85 29.19
N ASP A 103 -5.38 -7.04 28.62
CA ASP A 103 -6.39 -6.30 29.40
C ASP A 103 -7.35 -7.22 30.16
N LYS A 104 -7.76 -8.34 29.54
CA LYS A 104 -8.56 -9.36 30.23
C LYS A 104 -7.80 -10.01 31.40
N VAL A 105 -6.52 -10.32 31.21
CA VAL A 105 -5.68 -10.89 32.27
C VAL A 105 -5.50 -9.90 33.42
N ILE A 106 -5.19 -8.63 33.13
CA ILE A 106 -5.03 -7.58 34.15
C ILE A 106 -6.34 -7.37 34.91
N LYS A 107 -7.47 -7.26 34.22
CA LYS A 107 -8.79 -7.13 34.86
C LYS A 107 -9.11 -8.32 35.77
N ASN A 108 -8.79 -9.54 35.32
CA ASN A 108 -8.96 -10.73 36.16
C ASN A 108 -8.04 -10.69 37.38
N TYR A 109 -6.75 -10.43 37.25
CA TYR A 109 -5.82 -10.36 38.39
C TYR A 109 -6.20 -9.26 39.41
N ILE A 110 -6.65 -8.09 38.95
CA ILE A 110 -7.10 -7.01 39.83
C ILE A 110 -8.41 -7.40 40.54
N HIS A 111 -9.36 -8.05 39.86
CA HIS A 111 -10.59 -8.51 40.51
C HIS A 111 -10.38 -9.68 41.48
N THR A 112 -9.44 -10.59 41.20
CA THR A 112 -9.15 -11.72 42.09
C THR A 112 -8.36 -11.29 43.34
N SER A 113 -7.68 -10.14 43.31
CA SER A 113 -6.96 -9.61 44.49
C SER A 113 -7.87 -9.13 45.63
N LYS A 114 -9.20 -9.10 45.46
CA LYS A 114 -10.16 -8.65 46.49
C LYS A 114 -10.69 -9.73 47.42
N ASN A 115 -10.39 -11.01 47.19
CA ASN A 115 -10.65 -12.06 48.18
C ASN A 115 -9.31 -12.53 48.75
N SER A 116 -8.82 -11.77 49.72
CA SER A 116 -7.74 -12.23 50.58
C SER A 116 -8.22 -13.46 51.35
N LEU A 117 -7.80 -14.65 50.89
CA LEU A 117 -7.83 -15.87 51.69
C LEU A 117 -6.69 -15.77 52.72
N PHE A 118 -6.90 -14.97 53.76
CA PHE A 118 -6.21 -15.20 55.02
C PHE A 118 -6.74 -16.53 55.55
N ILE A 119 -5.96 -17.59 55.32
CA ILE A 119 -6.11 -18.85 56.05
C ILE A 119 -5.61 -18.53 57.46
N ASP A 120 -6.54 -18.31 58.40
CA ASP A 120 -6.21 -18.33 59.82
C ASP A 120 -5.73 -19.74 60.16
N LYS A 121 -4.41 -19.89 60.16
CA LYS A 121 -3.71 -20.99 60.82
C LYS A 121 -3.66 -20.66 62.31
N ASP A 122 -4.80 -20.70 62.98
CA ASP A 122 -4.79 -20.76 64.44
C ASP A 122 -4.75 -22.21 64.90
N VAL A 123 -3.57 -22.52 65.42
CA VAL A 123 -3.17 -23.69 66.17
C VAL A 123 -3.82 -23.61 67.56
N LYS A 124 -4.70 -24.55 67.90
CA LYS A 124 -4.73 -25.31 69.17
C LYS A 124 -5.83 -26.35 69.19
#